data_AF-A0A356E4Z0-F1
#
_entry.id   AF-A0A356E4Z0-F1
#
_cell.length_a   1.000
_cell.length_b   1.000
_cell.length_c   1.000
_cell.angle_alpha   90.00
_cell.angle_beta   90.00
_cell.angle_gamma   90.00
#
_symmetry.space_group_name_H-M   'P 1'
#
loop_
_entity.id
_entity.type
_entity.pdbx_description
1 polymer ?
#
loop_
_entity_poly.entity_id
_entity_poly.type
_entity_poly.pdbx_seq_one_letter_code
_entity_poly.pdbx_strand_id
1 'polypeptide(L)'
;NTDTINFFITQHDDDAKKVLDRNHIDYILIDEDFFNMLNINNSREGSMMDKLIQRKNIPDYLKFIDSNSRIHLYQYVESKNK
;
A
#
# COMPACT_ATOMS: atom_id res chain seq x y z
N ASN A 1 -1.08 14.23 -3.05
CA ASN A 1 -2.14 13.62 -3.89
C ASN A 1 -3.10 12.91 -2.96
N THR A 2 -4.39 13.26 -2.98
CA THR A 2 -5.42 12.73 -2.07
C THR A 2 -5.61 11.22 -2.24
N ASP A 3 -5.47 10.71 -3.46
CA ASP A 3 -5.60 9.27 -3.76
C ASP A 3 -4.52 8.45 -3.08
N THR A 4 -3.28 8.93 -3.11
CA THR A 4 -2.15 8.28 -2.43
C THR A 4 -2.42 8.17 -0.93
N ILE A 5 -2.93 9.23 -0.32
CA ILE A 5 -3.30 9.22 1.11
C ILE A 5 -4.42 8.21 1.35
N ASN A 6 -5.49 8.26 0.55
CA ASN A 6 -6.62 7.33 0.66
C ASN A 6 -6.21 5.87 0.53
N PHE A 7 -5.29 5.55 -0.38
CA PHE A 7 -4.72 4.22 -0.52
C PHE A 7 -4.01 3.77 0.75
N PHE A 8 -3.19 4.62 1.38
CA PHE A 8 -2.41 4.23 2.56
C PHE A 8 -3.25 4.16 3.84
N ILE A 9 -4.26 5.01 4.00
CA ILE A 9 -5.05 5.07 5.25
C ILE A 9 -6.23 4.09 5.29
N THR A 10 -6.70 3.58 4.14
CA THR A 10 -7.85 2.67 4.13
C THR A 10 -7.51 1.34 4.80
N GLN A 11 -8.48 0.77 5.52
CA GLN A 11 -8.42 -0.59 6.08
C GLN A 11 -9.06 -1.64 5.15
N HIS A 12 -9.83 -1.18 4.16
CA HIS A 12 -10.55 -2.03 3.22
C HIS A 12 -9.72 -2.27 1.95
N ASP A 13 -9.44 -3.54 1.67
CA ASP A 13 -8.57 -3.93 0.56
C ASP A 13 -9.19 -3.58 -0.80
N ASP A 14 -10.51 -3.66 -0.94
CA ASP A 14 -11.20 -3.30 -2.18
C ASP A 14 -11.10 -1.80 -2.50
N ASP A 15 -11.11 -0.94 -1.48
CA ASP A 15 -11.00 0.51 -1.69
C ASP A 15 -9.58 0.91 -2.08
N ALA A 16 -8.57 0.27 -1.48
CA ALA A 16 -7.18 0.45 -1.91
C ALA A 16 -7.00 -0.04 -3.35
N LYS A 17 -7.57 -1.19 -3.71
CA LYS A 17 -7.52 -1.73 -5.08
C LYS A 17 -8.13 -0.76 -6.10
N LYS A 18 -9.31 -0.19 -5.81
CA LYS A 18 -9.95 0.81 -6.69
C LYS A 18 -9.06 2.02 -6.97
N VAL A 19 -8.28 2.47 -5.98
CA VAL A 19 -7.34 3.57 -6.17
C VAL A 19 -6.23 3.20 -7.17
N LEU A 20 -5.69 1.98 -7.06
CA LEU A 20 -4.68 1.47 -7.98
C LEU A 20 -5.23 1.31 -9.40
N ASP A 21 -6.41 0.71 -9.55
CA ASP A 21 -7.10 0.52 -10.82
C ASP A 21 -7.38 1.87 -11.51
N ARG A 22 -7.95 2.83 -10.77
CA ARG A 22 -8.34 4.14 -11.30
C ARG A 22 -7.14 4.94 -11.80
N ASN A 23 -5.99 4.78 -11.16
CA ASN A 23 -4.78 5.53 -11.47
C ASN A 23 -3.79 4.74 -12.35
N HIS A 24 -4.16 3.53 -12.80
CA HIS A 24 -3.30 2.65 -13.60
C HIS A 24 -1.92 2.43 -12.96
N ILE A 25 -1.91 2.10 -11.66
CA ILE A 25 -0.67 1.94 -10.89
C ILE A 25 -0.15 0.51 -11.00
N ASP A 26 1.04 0.34 -11.56
CA ASP A 26 1.71 -0.98 -11.66
C ASP A 26 2.58 -1.30 -10.44
N TYR A 27 3.18 -0.28 -9.83
CA TYR A 27 4.14 -0.43 -8.73
C TYR A 27 3.89 0.58 -7.64
N ILE A 28 4.12 0.15 -6.40
CA ILE A 28 3.98 0.96 -5.20
C ILE A 28 5.33 0.97 -4.49
N LEU A 29 5.88 2.16 -4.31
CA LEU A 29 7.10 2.40 -3.57
C LEU A 29 6.75 3.08 -2.25
N ILE A 30 7.23 2.51 -1.15
CA ILE A 30 6.85 2.89 0.22
C ILE A 30 8.13 3.31 0.93
N ASP A 31 8.23 4.57 1.31
CA ASP A 31 9.33 5.10 2.12
C ASP A 31 8.89 5.27 3.57
N GLU A 32 9.47 4.49 4.48
CA GLU A 32 9.17 4.54 5.91
C GLU A 32 9.33 5.95 6.52
N ASP A 33 10.30 6.74 6.05
CA ASP A 33 10.55 8.10 6.57
C ASP A 33 9.40 9.04 6.21
N PHE A 34 8.84 8.92 5.01
CA PHE A 34 7.66 9.66 4.59
C PHE A 34 6.45 9.36 5.50
N PHE A 35 6.27 8.10 5.91
CA PHE A 35 5.16 7.72 6.79
C PHE A 35 5.35 8.14 8.23
N ASN A 36 6.59 8.19 8.70
CA ASN A 36 6.91 8.73 10.02
C ASN A 36 6.64 10.25 10.05
N MET A 37 6.90 10.97 8.96
CA MET A 37 6.58 12.40 8.85
C MET A 37 5.08 12.69 8.85
N LEU A 38 4.25 11.82 8.27
CA LEU A 38 2.81 12.05 8.20
C LEU A 38 2.08 11.94 9.56
N ASN A 39 2.78 11.52 10.64
CA ASN A 39 2.29 11.46 12.02
C ASN A 39 0.88 10.82 12.15
N ILE A 40 0.58 9.85 11.27
CA ILE A 40 -0.67 9.08 11.26
C ILE A 40 -0.58 8.03 12.37
N ASN A 41 -0.45 8.46 13.63
CA ASN A 41 -0.19 7.55 14.75
C ASN A 41 -1.47 6.87 15.28
N ASN A 42 -2.66 7.40 14.94
CA ASN A 42 -3.92 6.94 15.52
C ASN A 42 -4.78 6.05 14.58
N SER A 43 -4.39 5.89 13.31
CA SER A 43 -5.16 5.12 12.30
C SER A 43 -4.34 4.00 11.65
N ARG A 44 -3.21 3.62 12.25
CA ARG A 44 -2.27 2.66 11.66
C ARG A 44 -2.81 1.24 11.64
N GLU A 45 -3.32 0.73 12.75
CA GLU A 45 -3.61 -0.70 12.87
C GLU A 45 -4.61 -1.19 11.81
N GLY A 46 -4.18 -2.15 10.99
CA GLY A 46 -5.00 -2.73 9.93
C GLY A 46 -5.16 -1.87 8.68
N SER A 47 -4.58 -0.67 8.62
CA SER A 47 -4.52 0.13 7.38
C SER A 47 -3.64 -0.54 6.33
N MET A 48 -3.82 -0.18 5.06
CA MET A 48 -2.96 -0.66 3.98
C MET A 48 -1.48 -0.33 4.23
N MET A 49 -1.21 0.86 4.77
CA MET A 49 0.14 1.25 5.17
C MET A 49 0.74 0.27 6.19
N ASP A 50 -0.01 -0.07 7.23
CA ASP A 50 0.43 -0.98 8.27
C ASP A 50 0.64 -2.41 7.73
N LYS A 51 -0.28 -2.89 6.90
CA LYS A 51 -0.16 -4.18 6.20
C LYS A 51 1.14 -4.25 5.39
N LEU A 52 1.48 -3.18 4.65
CA LEU A 52 2.63 -3.15 3.76
C LEU A 52 3.97 -2.91 4.49
N ILE A 53 3.99 -2.11 5.56
CA ILE A 53 5.20 -1.90 6.38
C ILE A 53 5.49 -3.14 7.24
N GLN A 54 4.48 -3.68 7.93
CA GLN A 54 4.64 -4.90 8.73
C GLN A 54 4.79 -6.17 7.88
N ARG A 55 4.55 -6.06 6.57
CA ARG A 55 4.50 -7.18 5.62
C ARG A 55 3.55 -8.30 6.08
N LYS A 56 2.40 -7.91 6.62
CA LYS A 56 1.41 -8.80 7.24
C LYS A 56 0.04 -8.52 6.66
N ASN A 57 -0.73 -9.58 6.40
CA ASN A 57 -2.07 -9.47 5.80
C ASN A 57 -2.07 -8.65 4.50
N ILE A 58 -1.04 -8.82 3.67
CA ILE A 58 -0.91 -8.13 2.39
C ILE A 58 -1.96 -8.70 1.43
N PRO A 59 -2.76 -7.86 0.74
CA PRO A 59 -3.74 -8.36 -0.22
C PRO A 59 -3.09 -9.14 -1.36
N ASP A 60 -3.79 -10.17 -1.87
CA ASP A 60 -3.28 -11.05 -2.93
C ASP A 60 -2.97 -10.34 -4.25
N TYR A 61 -3.55 -9.15 -4.47
CA TYR A 61 -3.27 -8.31 -5.63
C TYR A 61 -1.98 -7.48 -5.50
N LEU A 62 -1.29 -7.54 -4.35
CA LEU A 62 0.01 -6.91 -4.13
C LEU A 62 1.09 -7.95 -3.90
N LYS A 63 2.10 -7.94 -4.77
CA LYS A 63 3.25 -8.81 -4.67
C LYS A 63 4.45 -8.03 -4.16
N PHE A 64 5.06 -8.48 -3.07
CA PHE A 64 6.35 -7.95 -2.64
C PHE A 64 7.44 -8.28 -3.67
N ILE A 65 8.22 -7.27 -4.06
CA ILE A 65 9.30 -7.40 -5.05
C ILE A 65 10.66 -7.30 -4.39
N ASP A 66 10.92 -6.19 -3.69
CA ASP A 66 12.22 -5.92 -3.08
C ASP A 66 12.09 -4.89 -1.96
N SER A 67 13.14 -4.76 -1.14
CA SER A 67 13.25 -3.72 -0.14
C SER A 67 14.69 -3.40 0.18
N ASN A 68 14.95 -2.14 0.52
CA ASN A 68 16.15 -1.77 1.28
C ASN A 68 15.77 -1.44 2.74
N SER A 69 16.68 -0.83 3.49
CA SER A 69 16.47 -0.54 4.92
C SER A 69 15.31 0.41 5.23
N ARG A 70 14.75 1.13 4.24
CA ARG A 70 13.68 2.12 4.44
C ARG A 70 12.60 2.10 3.36
N ILE A 71 12.92 1.55 2.19
CA ILE A 71 12.06 1.55 1.01
C ILE A 71 11.58 0.13 0.74
N HIS A 72 10.28 -0.04 0.56
CA HIS A 72 9.65 -1.29 0.14
C HIS A 72 9.00 -1.12 -1.23
N LEU A 73 9.20 -2.10 -2.11
CA LEU A 73 8.62 -2.14 -3.45
C LEU A 73 7.62 -3.28 -3.57
N TYR A 74 6.41 -2.91 -3.98
CA TYR A 74 5.33 -3.84 -4.30
C TYR A 74 4.91 -3.67 -5.76
N GLN A 75 4.55 -4.79 -6.39
CA GLN A 75 3.93 -4.82 -7.70
C GLN A 75 2.43 -5.05 -7.52
N TYR A 76 1.61 -4.22 -8.19
CA TYR A 76 0.21 -4.52 -8.40
C TYR A 76 0.09 -5.62 -9.44
N VAL A 77 -0.34 -6.80 -8.99
CA VAL A 77 -0.64 -7.91 -9.88
C VAL A 77 -2.14 -7.89 -10.09
N GLU A 78 -2.59 -7.39 -11.25
CA GLU A 78 -3.99 -7.56 -11.64
C GLU A 78 -4.33 -9.03 -11.45
N SER A 79 -5.33 -9.30 -10.60
CA SER A 79 -5.96 -10.60 -10.58
C SER A 79 -6.45 -10.84 -11.99
N LYS A 80 -5.71 -11.65 -12.74
CA LYS A 80 -6.19 -12.21 -14.00
C LYS A 80 -7.46 -12.96 -13.65
N ASN A 81 -8.60 -12.31 -13.80
CA ASN A 81 -9.87 -13.01 -13.95
C ASN A 81 -9.67 -13.90 -15.18
N LYS A 82 -9.32 -15.16 -14.92
CA LYS A 82 -9.42 -16.24 -15.88
C LYS A 82 -10.89 -16.56 -16.12
#